data_AF-A0A7C2SAU7-F1
#
_entry.id   AF-A0A7C2SAU7-F1
#
_cell.length_a   1.000
_cell.length_b   1.000
_cell.length_c   1.000
_cell.angle_alpha   90.00
_cell.angle_beta   90.00
_cell.angle_gamma   90.00
#
_symmetry.space_group_name_H-M   'P 1'
#
loop_
_entity.id
_entity.type
_entity.pdbx_description
1 polymer ?
#
loop_
_entity_poly.entity_id
_entity_poly.type
_entity_poly.pdbx_seq_one_letter_code
_entity_poly.pdbx_strand_id
1 'polypeptide(L)'
;MGKRIVVAIAFSGLWLAAPAVAQESKCLSSQLKASGAYAEALTRCESKAAAKGEEVDPICVAKAVEKIAKAFEKAEAKEDCVASGAPVADAVDSRIEDMVVDLNKILNPPPVICCSVPGSTCLYAADAAACAAAPLSGTPGAEGSVCTGDGSCAPPPAAPGSCCEDFTSGGVDFGCANGSFDASACQAAGGTFSTAVCTPSGLCL
;
A
#
# COMPACT_ATOMS: atom_id res chain seq x y z
N MET A 1 -19.99 -48.13 -54.32
CA MET A 1 -19.05 -48.12 -53.17
C MET A 1 -18.16 -46.90 -53.28
N GLY A 2 -18.16 -46.01 -52.28
CA GLY A 2 -17.36 -44.79 -52.28
C GLY A 2 -17.81 -43.83 -51.18
N LYS A 3 -17.53 -44.17 -49.92
CA LYS A 3 -17.82 -43.33 -48.74
C LYS A 3 -16.87 -42.13 -48.72
N ARG A 4 -17.40 -40.92 -48.86
CA ARG A 4 -16.68 -39.68 -48.59
C ARG A 4 -16.69 -39.43 -47.07
N ILE A 5 -15.52 -39.56 -46.45
CA ILE A 5 -15.30 -39.26 -45.03
C ILE A 5 -15.22 -37.74 -44.89
N VAL A 6 -16.22 -37.13 -44.26
CA VAL A 6 -16.17 -35.74 -43.81
C VAL A 6 -15.48 -35.73 -42.46
N VAL A 7 -14.28 -35.16 -42.40
CA VAL A 7 -13.53 -34.95 -41.16
C VAL A 7 -14.22 -33.84 -40.38
N ALA A 8 -14.74 -34.17 -39.20
CA ALA A 8 -15.29 -33.22 -38.26
C ALA A 8 -14.16 -32.38 -37.67
N ILE A 9 -14.15 -31.07 -37.96
CA ILE A 9 -13.29 -30.10 -37.30
C ILE A 9 -13.92 -29.83 -35.93
N ALA A 10 -13.35 -30.41 -34.88
CA ALA A 10 -13.63 -30.03 -33.51
C ALA A 10 -13.02 -28.64 -33.26
N PHE A 11 -13.85 -27.59 -33.35
CA PHE A 11 -13.50 -26.28 -32.83
C PHE A 11 -13.53 -26.36 -31.30
N SER A 12 -12.37 -26.63 -30.71
CA SER A 12 -12.10 -26.42 -29.29
C SER A 12 -12.52 -25.00 -28.92
N GLY A 13 -13.44 -24.89 -27.96
CA GLY A 13 -14.03 -23.63 -27.53
C GLY A 13 -12.99 -22.62 -27.08
N LEU A 14 -12.69 -21.66 -27.95
CA LEU A 14 -12.02 -20.43 -27.59
C LEU A 14 -13.06 -19.57 -26.86
N TRP A 15 -13.01 -19.58 -25.52
CA TRP A 15 -13.71 -18.60 -24.70
C TRP A 15 -13.19 -17.20 -25.08
N LEU A 16 -13.93 -16.54 -25.97
CA LEU A 16 -13.87 -15.09 -26.11
C LEU A 16 -14.40 -14.52 -24.79
N ALA A 17 -13.49 -14.12 -23.91
CA ALA A 17 -13.83 -13.16 -22.86
C ALA A 17 -14.32 -11.91 -23.57
N ALA A 18 -15.65 -11.75 -23.66
CA ALA A 18 -16.23 -10.52 -24.15
C ALA A 18 -15.72 -9.37 -23.26
N PRO A 19 -15.28 -8.24 -23.83
CA PRO A 19 -14.97 -7.08 -23.01
C PRO A 19 -16.24 -6.73 -22.23
N ALA A 20 -16.15 -6.66 -20.90
CA ALA A 20 -17.22 -6.15 -20.08
C ALA A 20 -17.46 -4.70 -20.51
N VAL A 21 -18.50 -4.48 -21.30
CA VAL A 21 -18.95 -3.14 -21.65
C VAL A 21 -19.45 -2.53 -20.35
N ALA A 22 -18.69 -1.59 -19.78
CA ALA A 22 -19.12 -0.87 -18.60
C ALA A 22 -20.46 -0.19 -18.91
N GLN A 23 -21.52 -0.64 -18.26
CA GLN A 23 -22.84 -0.05 -18.44
C GLN A 23 -22.84 1.36 -17.84
N GLU A 24 -23.41 2.33 -18.56
CA GLU A 24 -23.56 3.69 -18.05
C GLU A 24 -24.36 3.67 -16.74
N SER A 25 -23.80 4.25 -15.67
CA SER A 25 -24.48 4.40 -14.38
C SER A 25 -24.19 5.76 -13.76
N LYS A 26 -25.23 6.58 -13.64
CA LYS A 26 -25.22 7.88 -12.96
C LYS A 26 -25.08 7.70 -11.45
N CYS A 27 -25.58 6.60 -10.89
CA CYS A 27 -25.37 6.24 -9.50
C CYS A 27 -23.89 6.03 -9.22
N LEU A 28 -23.26 5.08 -9.95
CA LEU A 28 -21.84 4.76 -9.81
C LEU A 28 -20.95 5.99 -10.03
N SER A 29 -21.23 6.77 -11.08
CA SER A 29 -20.50 8.02 -11.36
C SER A 29 -20.54 8.99 -10.17
N SER A 30 -21.69 9.10 -9.50
CA SER A 30 -21.83 9.99 -8.34
C SER A 30 -21.20 9.43 -7.07
N GLN A 31 -21.28 8.11 -6.83
CA GLN A 31 -20.58 7.46 -5.73
C GLN A 31 -19.07 7.65 -5.88
N LEU A 32 -18.49 7.36 -7.05
CA LEU A 32 -17.06 7.58 -7.33
C LEU A 32 -16.63 9.03 -7.15
N LYS A 33 -17.46 9.98 -7.62
CA LYS A 33 -17.20 11.42 -7.40
C LYS A 33 -17.23 11.78 -5.91
N ALA A 34 -18.18 11.24 -5.15
CA ALA A 34 -18.27 11.46 -3.71
C ALA A 34 -17.07 10.85 -2.96
N SER A 35 -16.66 9.63 -3.32
CA SER A 35 -15.45 8.97 -2.83
C SER A 35 -14.19 9.82 -3.06
N GLY A 36 -14.00 10.33 -4.28
CA GLY A 36 -12.85 11.19 -4.59
C GLY A 36 -12.85 12.50 -3.78
N ALA A 37 -14.01 13.14 -3.65
CA ALA A 37 -14.15 14.36 -2.83
C ALA A 37 -13.92 14.08 -1.34
N TYR A 38 -14.26 12.89 -0.87
CA TYR A 38 -14.02 12.46 0.51
C TYR A 38 -12.53 12.25 0.78
N ALA A 39 -11.84 11.53 -0.11
CA ALA A 39 -10.38 11.39 -0.08
C ALA A 39 -9.67 12.76 -0.05
N GLU A 40 -10.09 13.70 -0.89
CA GLU A 40 -9.57 15.07 -0.88
C GLU A 40 -9.83 15.77 0.46
N ALA A 41 -11.00 15.59 1.06
CA ALA A 41 -11.33 16.21 2.33
C ALA A 41 -10.47 15.67 3.48
N LEU A 42 -10.28 14.35 3.57
CA LEU A 42 -9.44 13.73 4.60
C LEU A 42 -7.97 14.11 4.46
N THR A 43 -7.40 13.97 3.26
CA THR A 43 -6.01 14.39 2.99
C THR A 43 -5.79 15.89 3.26
N ARG A 44 -6.80 16.75 3.06
CA ARG A 44 -6.74 18.16 3.48
C ARG A 44 -6.76 18.34 5.00
N CYS A 45 -7.48 17.51 5.75
CA CYS A 45 -7.43 17.54 7.22
C CYS A 45 -6.02 17.20 7.70
N GLU A 46 -5.44 16.12 7.18
CA GLU A 46 -4.05 15.70 7.44
C GLU A 46 -3.05 16.79 7.07
N SER A 47 -3.14 17.33 5.86
CA SER A 47 -2.24 18.38 5.37
C SER A 47 -2.23 19.62 6.27
N LYS A 48 -3.39 20.01 6.82
CA LYS A 48 -3.49 21.13 7.76
C LYS A 48 -2.85 20.82 9.11
N ALA A 49 -3.02 19.59 9.60
CA ALA A 49 -2.40 19.14 10.84
C ALA A 49 -0.87 19.12 10.70
N ALA A 50 -0.37 18.52 9.61
CA ALA A 50 1.03 18.49 9.25
C ALA A 50 1.64 19.90 9.11
N ALA A 51 0.95 20.84 8.47
CA ALA A 51 1.41 22.22 8.30
C ALA A 51 1.61 22.97 9.64
N LYS A 52 1.00 22.49 10.72
CA LYS A 52 1.09 23.08 12.06
C LYS A 52 1.88 22.22 13.05
N GLY A 53 2.22 20.99 12.70
CA GLY A 53 2.77 20.00 13.64
C GLY A 53 1.79 19.63 14.74
N GLU A 54 0.49 19.62 14.44
CA GLU A 54 -0.59 19.29 15.39
C GLU A 54 -1.21 17.93 15.05
N GLU A 55 -1.97 17.36 15.98
CA GLU A 55 -2.86 16.23 15.69
C GLU A 55 -3.99 16.65 14.75
N VAL A 56 -4.52 15.68 14.01
CA VAL A 56 -5.64 15.89 13.08
C VAL A 56 -6.88 16.31 13.85
N ASP A 57 -7.51 17.41 13.42
CA ASP A 57 -8.74 17.89 14.04
C ASP A 57 -9.88 16.87 13.82
N PRO A 58 -10.42 16.24 14.88
CA PRO A 58 -11.48 15.25 14.76
C PRO A 58 -12.78 15.84 14.19
N ILE A 59 -13.00 17.15 14.34
CA ILE A 59 -14.14 17.85 13.73
C ILE A 59 -13.96 18.00 12.22
N CYS A 60 -12.71 18.11 11.73
CA CYS A 60 -12.43 18.13 10.31
C CYS A 60 -12.82 16.78 9.67
N VAL A 61 -12.38 15.68 10.28
CA VAL A 61 -12.68 14.30 9.85
C VAL A 61 -14.17 14.02 9.92
N ALA A 62 -14.82 14.30 11.06
CA ALA A 62 -16.27 14.07 11.23
C ALA A 62 -17.11 14.80 10.17
N LYS A 63 -16.73 16.03 9.80
CA LYS A 63 -17.40 16.78 8.72
C LYS A 63 -17.20 16.16 7.34
N ALA A 64 -16.09 15.47 7.10
CA ALA A 64 -15.85 14.76 5.86
C ALA A 64 -16.73 13.50 5.81
N VAL A 65 -16.76 12.71 6.89
CA VAL A 65 -17.60 11.50 7.04
C VAL A 65 -19.09 11.83 6.84
N GLU A 66 -19.59 12.89 7.46
CA GLU A 66 -20.99 13.31 7.30
C GLU A 66 -21.32 13.69 5.84
N LYS A 67 -20.37 14.29 5.12
CA LYS A 67 -20.56 14.69 3.72
C LYS A 67 -20.59 13.51 2.77
N ILE A 68 -19.76 12.48 2.98
CA ILE A 68 -19.78 11.29 2.13
C ILE A 68 -21.08 10.52 2.31
N ALA A 69 -21.55 10.32 3.55
CA ALA A 69 -22.83 9.64 3.81
C ALA A 69 -23.99 10.32 3.08
N LYS A 70 -24.13 11.65 3.22
CA LYS A 70 -25.16 12.44 2.52
C LYS A 70 -25.00 12.43 0.99
N ALA A 71 -23.77 12.33 0.49
CA ALA A 71 -23.52 12.27 -0.95
C ALA A 71 -23.89 10.90 -1.52
N PHE A 72 -23.66 9.82 -0.77
CA PHE A 72 -24.08 8.46 -1.12
C PHE A 72 -25.60 8.34 -1.09
N GLU A 73 -26.29 8.82 -0.07
CA GLU A 73 -27.76 8.86 -0.04
C GLU A 73 -28.35 9.54 -1.29
N LYS A 74 -27.78 10.68 -1.70
CA LYS A 74 -28.18 11.38 -2.93
C LYS A 74 -27.81 10.62 -4.19
N ALA A 75 -26.67 9.92 -4.19
CA ALA A 75 -26.25 9.12 -5.33
C ALA A 75 -27.21 7.94 -5.54
N GLU A 76 -27.63 7.34 -4.43
CA GLU A 76 -28.46 6.14 -4.31
C GLU A 76 -29.93 6.38 -4.62
N ALA A 77 -30.39 7.63 -4.58
CA ALA A 77 -31.71 8.02 -5.07
C ALA A 77 -31.88 7.86 -6.60
N LYS A 78 -30.85 7.43 -7.34
CA LYS A 78 -30.94 7.14 -8.77
C LYS A 78 -31.35 5.70 -9.00
N GLU A 79 -32.15 5.48 -10.03
CA GLU A 79 -32.77 4.17 -10.31
C GLU A 79 -31.76 3.10 -10.78
N ASP A 80 -30.54 3.50 -11.15
CA ASP A 80 -29.51 2.65 -11.76
C ASP A 80 -28.41 2.19 -10.79
N CYS A 81 -28.69 2.24 -9.49
CA CYS A 81 -27.75 1.81 -8.45
C CYS A 81 -27.66 0.30 -8.35
N VAL A 82 -26.45 -0.22 -8.55
CA VAL A 82 -26.13 -1.66 -8.37
C VAL A 82 -25.70 -1.96 -6.93
N ALA A 83 -25.06 -1.01 -6.26
CA ALA A 83 -24.63 -1.11 -4.86
C ALA A 83 -25.15 0.13 -4.10
N SER A 84 -25.84 -0.09 -2.99
CA SER A 84 -26.45 0.98 -2.19
C SER A 84 -26.55 0.62 -0.70
N GLY A 85 -26.89 1.61 0.11
CA GLY A 85 -27.11 1.49 1.55
C GLY A 85 -25.86 1.75 2.37
N ALA A 86 -26.06 1.86 3.69
CA ALA A 86 -25.01 2.15 4.66
C ALA A 86 -23.75 1.24 4.52
N PRO A 87 -23.86 -0.09 4.31
CA PRO A 87 -22.67 -0.93 4.18
C PRO A 87 -21.75 -0.56 3.01
N VAL A 88 -22.30 0.01 1.94
CA VAL A 88 -21.50 0.46 0.79
C VAL A 88 -20.77 1.76 1.12
N ALA A 89 -21.46 2.71 1.77
CA ALA A 89 -20.83 3.94 2.22
C ALA A 89 -19.73 3.66 3.26
N ASP A 90 -19.99 2.80 4.24
CA ASP A 90 -19.04 2.40 5.29
C ASP A 90 -17.82 1.67 4.71
N ALA A 91 -18.02 0.79 3.72
CA ALA A 91 -16.91 0.10 3.06
C ALA A 91 -16.02 1.07 2.27
N VAL A 92 -16.61 2.06 1.59
CA VAL A 92 -15.87 3.11 0.88
C VAL A 92 -15.13 4.02 1.87
N ASP A 93 -15.79 4.39 2.97
CA ASP A 93 -15.24 5.20 4.05
C ASP A 93 -13.95 4.57 4.60
N SER A 94 -14.05 3.33 5.09
CA SER A 94 -12.90 2.58 5.62
C SER A 94 -11.76 2.46 4.60
N ARG A 95 -12.05 2.20 3.32
CA ARG A 95 -11.00 2.09 2.29
C ARG A 95 -10.28 3.41 2.04
N ILE A 96 -10.97 4.52 2.13
CA ILE A 96 -10.36 5.84 1.94
C ILE A 96 -9.57 6.23 3.18
N GLU A 97 -10.04 5.93 4.38
CA GLU A 97 -9.28 6.14 5.61
C GLU A 97 -7.97 5.34 5.60
N ASP A 98 -8.01 4.06 5.24
CA ASP A 98 -6.81 3.22 5.08
C ASP A 98 -5.80 3.85 4.10
N MET A 99 -6.27 4.30 2.93
CA MET A 99 -5.43 4.98 1.94
C MET A 99 -4.78 6.25 2.50
N VAL A 100 -5.51 7.06 3.27
CA VAL A 100 -4.98 8.28 3.88
C VAL A 100 -3.93 7.96 4.94
N VAL A 101 -4.17 6.93 5.76
CA VAL A 101 -3.21 6.42 6.73
C VAL A 101 -1.92 5.97 6.03
N ASP A 102 -2.03 5.22 4.93
CA ASP A 102 -0.86 4.74 4.20
C ASP A 102 -0.09 5.89 3.53
N LEU A 103 -0.78 6.88 2.96
CA LEU A 103 -0.14 8.11 2.47
C LEU A 103 0.64 8.83 3.58
N ASN A 104 0.08 8.94 4.78
CA ASN A 104 0.75 9.57 5.90
C ASN A 104 1.99 8.80 6.38
N LYS A 105 1.95 7.45 6.40
CA LYS A 105 3.13 6.63 6.70
C LYS A 105 4.27 6.89 5.71
N ILE A 106 3.92 7.10 4.44
CA ILE A 106 4.91 7.39 3.38
C ILE A 106 5.50 8.79 3.55
N LEU A 107 4.64 9.79 3.71
CA LEU A 107 5.01 11.21 3.69
C LEU A 107 5.59 11.73 5.01
N ASN A 108 5.21 11.09 6.12
CA ASN A 108 5.66 11.41 7.47
C ASN A 108 6.06 10.10 8.18
N PRO A 109 7.14 9.44 7.73
CA PRO A 109 7.57 8.21 8.36
C PRO A 109 7.90 8.48 9.83
N PRO A 110 7.62 7.53 10.74
CA PRO A 110 8.03 7.67 12.13
C PRO A 110 9.54 7.92 12.19
N PRO A 111 10.04 8.60 13.22
CA PRO A 111 11.48 8.70 13.43
C PRO A 111 12.03 7.28 13.53
N VAL A 112 12.91 6.96 12.58
CA VAL A 112 13.58 5.68 12.50
C VAL A 112 15.06 5.91 12.27
N ILE A 113 15.84 4.92 12.65
CA ILE A 113 17.27 4.87 12.37
C ILE A 113 17.55 3.71 11.43
N CYS A 114 18.52 3.88 10.54
CA CYS A 114 19.06 2.74 9.82
C CYS A 114 19.77 1.81 10.81
N CYS A 115 19.55 0.52 10.67
CA CYS A 115 20.10 -0.54 11.48
C CYS A 115 20.82 -1.55 10.58
N SER A 116 22.13 -1.69 10.74
CA SER A 116 22.90 -2.74 10.05
C SER A 116 22.91 -3.99 10.92
N VAL A 117 22.35 -5.09 10.43
CA VAL A 117 22.33 -6.38 11.13
C VAL A 117 23.44 -7.31 10.62
N PRO A 118 23.94 -8.23 11.46
CA PRO A 118 24.92 -9.23 11.03
C PRO A 118 24.45 -10.01 9.78
N GLY A 119 25.34 -10.22 8.81
CA GLY A 119 25.01 -10.89 7.55
C GLY A 119 24.81 -9.97 6.35
N SER A 120 25.25 -8.70 6.45
CA SER A 120 25.14 -7.70 5.38
C SER A 120 23.69 -7.44 4.99
N THR A 121 22.87 -7.18 5.98
CA THR A 121 21.49 -6.72 5.80
C THR A 121 21.32 -5.43 6.58
N CYS A 122 20.58 -4.47 6.04
CA CYS A 122 20.11 -3.32 6.80
C CYS A 122 18.60 -3.22 6.73
N LEU A 123 18.03 -2.54 7.73
CA LEU A 123 16.61 -2.22 7.83
C LEU A 123 16.43 -0.99 8.72
N TYR A 124 15.21 -0.49 8.88
CA TYR A 124 14.93 0.62 9.79
C TYR A 124 14.35 0.12 11.11
N ALA A 125 14.87 0.66 12.21
CA ALA A 125 14.38 0.42 13.56
C ALA A 125 13.85 1.72 14.17
N ALA A 126 12.91 1.63 15.12
CA ALA A 126 12.33 2.81 15.78
C ALA A 126 13.39 3.68 16.48
N ASP A 127 14.43 3.06 17.04
CA ASP A 127 15.53 3.75 17.71
C ASP A 127 16.77 2.85 17.83
N ALA A 128 17.85 3.40 18.39
CA ALA A 128 19.12 2.71 18.61
C ALA A 128 19.01 1.49 19.54
N ALA A 129 18.11 1.53 20.53
CA ALA A 129 17.90 0.42 21.44
C ALA A 129 17.16 -0.73 20.74
N ALA A 130 16.14 -0.41 19.93
CA ALA A 130 15.42 -1.39 19.11
C ALA A 130 16.36 -2.07 18.10
N CYS A 131 17.27 -1.31 17.48
CA CYS A 131 18.27 -1.88 16.58
C CYS A 131 19.24 -2.85 17.28
N ALA A 132 19.71 -2.50 18.48
CA ALA A 132 20.66 -3.31 19.24
C ALA A 132 20.01 -4.53 19.94
N ALA A 133 18.69 -4.49 20.16
CA ALA A 133 17.95 -5.58 20.80
C ALA A 133 17.78 -6.81 19.89
N ALA A 134 17.54 -7.97 20.50
CA ALA A 134 17.10 -9.14 19.77
C ALA A 134 15.70 -8.90 19.14
N PRO A 135 15.40 -9.46 17.95
CA PRO A 135 16.21 -10.42 17.21
C PRO A 135 17.31 -9.79 16.35
N LEU A 136 17.32 -8.46 16.20
CA LEU A 136 18.20 -7.78 15.24
C LEU A 136 19.68 -7.87 15.62
N SER A 137 19.99 -7.65 16.90
CA SER A 137 21.38 -7.57 17.40
C SER A 137 22.27 -6.69 16.50
N GLY A 138 21.67 -5.63 15.95
CA GLY A 138 22.25 -4.78 14.93
C GLY A 138 23.10 -3.66 15.49
N THR A 139 23.73 -2.93 14.58
CA THR A 139 24.47 -1.71 14.86
C THR A 139 23.72 -0.51 14.28
N PRO A 140 23.31 0.46 15.13
CA PRO A 140 22.71 1.71 14.68
C PRO A 140 23.64 2.46 13.71
N GLY A 141 23.09 2.91 12.59
CA GLY A 141 23.74 3.85 11.70
C GLY A 141 23.78 5.26 12.29
N ALA A 142 24.56 6.15 11.67
CA ALA A 142 24.53 7.57 12.00
C ALA A 142 23.15 8.18 11.70
N GLU A 143 22.79 9.28 12.36
CA GLU A 143 21.56 10.03 12.07
C GLU A 143 21.49 10.41 10.58
N GLY A 144 20.33 10.21 9.96
CA GLY A 144 20.13 10.46 8.53
C GLY A 144 20.81 9.46 7.58
N SER A 145 21.45 8.40 8.09
CA SER A 145 21.91 7.31 7.24
C SER A 145 20.75 6.51 6.65
N VAL A 146 20.97 6.00 5.44
CA VAL A 146 20.02 5.21 4.66
C VAL A 146 20.55 3.79 4.47
N CYS A 147 19.62 2.86 4.32
CA CYS A 147 19.91 1.45 4.11
C CYS A 147 20.29 1.17 2.65
N THR A 148 21.56 0.88 2.41
CA THR A 148 22.13 0.67 1.07
C THR A 148 21.93 -0.75 0.56
N GLY A 149 22.01 -0.94 -0.76
CA GLY A 149 21.83 -2.24 -1.41
C GLY A 149 22.80 -3.35 -0.98
N ASP A 150 23.94 -3.01 -0.35
CA ASP A 150 24.90 -3.96 0.22
C ASP A 150 24.59 -4.33 1.69
N GLY A 151 23.48 -3.82 2.24
CA GLY A 151 23.02 -4.11 3.59
C GLY A 151 23.77 -3.33 4.68
N SER A 152 24.34 -2.17 4.35
CA SER A 152 24.97 -1.27 5.30
C SER A 152 24.17 0.02 5.50
N CYS A 153 24.49 0.76 6.57
CA CYS A 153 23.95 2.09 6.81
C CYS A 153 24.98 3.14 6.39
N ALA A 154 24.67 3.94 5.38
CA ALA A 154 25.55 4.97 4.84
C ALA A 154 24.83 6.29 4.62
N PRO A 155 25.52 7.44 4.54
CA PRO A 155 24.90 8.69 4.15
C PRO A 155 24.25 8.59 2.74
N PRO A 156 23.13 9.28 2.48
CA PRO A 156 22.54 9.32 1.16
C PRO A 156 23.48 9.97 0.12
N PRO A 157 23.39 9.60 -1.18
CA PRO A 157 22.38 8.69 -1.75
C PRO A 157 22.72 7.20 -1.56
N ALA A 158 21.70 6.37 -1.34
CA ALA A 158 21.85 4.92 -1.34
C ALA A 158 21.83 4.37 -2.77
N ALA A 159 22.74 3.42 -3.05
CA ALA A 159 22.62 2.58 -4.24
C ALA A 159 21.50 1.54 -4.02
N PRO A 160 20.65 1.27 -5.03
CA PRO A 160 19.64 0.22 -4.94
C PRO A 160 20.30 -1.16 -4.84
N GLY A 161 19.60 -2.11 -4.25
CA GLY A 161 20.03 -3.51 -4.17
C GLY A 161 18.85 -4.44 -4.02
N SER A 162 19.11 -5.64 -3.51
CA SER A 162 18.07 -6.62 -3.20
C SER A 162 17.20 -6.11 -2.04
N CYS A 163 15.99 -5.66 -2.36
CA CYS A 163 15.03 -5.13 -1.40
C CYS A 163 13.90 -6.13 -1.19
N CYS A 164 13.62 -6.44 0.07
CA CYS A 164 12.46 -7.22 0.48
C CYS A 164 11.53 -6.34 1.30
N GLU A 165 10.27 -6.21 0.90
CA GLU A 165 9.23 -5.45 1.61
C GLU A 165 8.13 -6.35 2.18
N ASP A 166 7.47 -5.86 3.23
CA ASP A 166 6.31 -6.46 3.91
C ASP A 166 6.52 -7.94 4.29
N PHE A 167 7.61 -8.22 5.01
CA PHE A 167 7.97 -9.59 5.39
C PHE A 167 7.91 -9.80 6.92
N THR A 168 7.64 -11.04 7.32
CA THR A 168 7.62 -11.43 8.74
C THR A 168 8.81 -12.34 9.04
N SER A 169 9.61 -12.02 10.05
CA SER A 169 10.71 -12.87 10.51
C SER A 169 10.73 -12.94 12.02
N GLY A 170 10.83 -14.16 12.58
CA GLY A 170 10.79 -14.34 14.04
C GLY A 170 9.49 -13.88 14.71
N GLY A 171 8.39 -13.77 13.96
CA GLY A 171 7.10 -13.29 14.46
C GLY A 171 6.99 -11.77 14.58
N VAL A 172 7.93 -11.01 14.00
CA VAL A 172 7.85 -9.56 13.88
C VAL A 172 7.75 -9.16 12.41
N ASP A 173 6.91 -8.17 12.12
CA ASP A 173 6.69 -7.63 10.79
C ASP A 173 7.69 -6.50 10.51
N PHE A 174 8.32 -6.56 9.35
CA PHE A 174 9.28 -5.57 8.88
C PHE A 174 8.75 -4.90 7.61
N GLY A 175 8.86 -3.57 7.56
CA GLY A 175 8.47 -2.79 6.38
C GLY A 175 9.36 -3.12 5.18
N CYS A 176 10.67 -2.90 5.29
CA CYS A 176 11.62 -3.34 4.27
C CYS A 176 13.00 -3.65 4.85
N ALA A 177 13.81 -4.36 4.05
CA ALA A 177 15.22 -4.56 4.31
C ALA A 177 16.01 -4.70 3.00
N ASN A 178 17.27 -4.23 2.99
CA ASN A 178 18.21 -4.40 1.88
C ASN A 178 19.40 -5.28 2.29
N GLY A 179 20.11 -5.81 1.28
CA GLY A 179 21.37 -6.51 1.46
C GLY A 179 21.33 -7.93 0.92
N SER A 180 21.71 -8.91 1.72
CA SER A 180 21.84 -10.31 1.31
C SER A 180 20.52 -11.06 1.03
N PHE A 181 19.38 -10.37 0.87
CA PHE A 181 18.13 -11.04 0.53
C PHE A 181 18.17 -11.54 -0.92
N ASP A 182 17.84 -12.82 -1.11
CA ASP A 182 17.44 -13.32 -2.42
C ASP A 182 15.91 -13.36 -2.52
N ALA A 183 15.39 -13.39 -3.75
CA ALA A 183 13.96 -13.40 -4.00
C ALA A 183 13.23 -14.57 -3.31
N SER A 184 13.87 -15.74 -3.22
CA SER A 184 13.31 -16.93 -2.58
C SER A 184 13.22 -16.76 -1.07
N ALA A 185 14.26 -16.21 -0.45
CA ALA A 185 14.26 -15.90 0.98
C ALA A 185 13.19 -14.86 1.34
N CYS A 186 13.06 -13.81 0.52
CA CYS A 186 12.02 -12.80 0.71
C CYS A 186 10.61 -13.39 0.62
N GLN A 187 10.33 -14.16 -0.43
CA GLN A 187 9.04 -14.81 -0.62
C GLN A 187 8.73 -15.84 0.46
N ALA A 188 9.73 -16.57 0.95
CA ALA A 188 9.56 -17.52 2.05
C ALA A 188 9.17 -16.83 3.37
N ALA A 189 9.59 -15.57 3.55
CA ALA A 189 9.19 -14.72 4.67
C ALA A 189 7.86 -13.97 4.42
N GLY A 190 7.17 -14.26 3.31
CA GLY A 190 5.90 -13.63 2.93
C GLY A 190 6.05 -12.27 2.24
N GLY A 191 7.27 -11.80 2.02
CA GLY A 191 7.54 -10.49 1.45
C GLY A 191 7.52 -10.42 -0.07
N THR A 192 7.59 -9.20 -0.58
CA THR A 192 7.73 -8.88 -2.01
C THR A 192 9.16 -8.46 -2.32
N PHE A 193 9.75 -9.04 -3.37
CA PHE A 193 11.14 -8.79 -3.74
C PHE A 193 11.25 -7.81 -4.93
N SER A 194 12.14 -6.84 -4.83
CA SER A 194 12.47 -5.91 -5.90
C SER A 194 13.94 -5.46 -5.86
N THR A 195 14.41 -4.81 -6.93
CA THR A 195 15.71 -4.13 -6.95
C THR A 195 15.50 -2.65 -6.67
N ALA A 196 15.66 -2.23 -5.42
CA ALA A 196 15.28 -0.89 -4.95
C ALA A 196 16.10 -0.44 -3.71
N VAL A 197 15.83 0.76 -3.21
CA VAL A 197 16.32 1.24 -1.92
C VAL A 197 15.25 0.99 -0.87
N CYS A 198 15.62 0.35 0.25
CA CYS A 198 14.76 0.32 1.42
C CYS A 198 14.73 1.72 2.05
N THR A 199 13.54 2.33 2.09
CA THR A 199 13.31 3.69 2.57
C THR A 199 12.92 3.73 4.06
N PRO A 200 13.10 4.86 4.75
CA PRO A 200 12.66 5.01 6.15
C PRO A 200 11.17 4.72 6.37
N SER A 201 10.35 4.90 5.34
CA SER A 201 8.91 4.59 5.37
C SER A 201 8.62 3.09 5.30
N GLY A 202 9.63 2.24 5.23
CA GLY A 202 9.48 0.79 5.12
C GLY A 202 9.12 0.31 3.72
N LEU A 203 9.36 1.11 2.67
CA LEU A 203 9.06 0.74 1.29
C LEU A 203 10.31 0.52 0.45
N CYS A 204 10.23 -0.37 -0.52
CA CYS A 204 11.26 -0.57 -1.56
C CYS A 204 11.03 0.38 -2.75
N LEU A 205 11.75 1.51 -2.81
CA LEU A 205 11.61 2.57 -3.84
C LEU A 205 12.91 2.90 -4.60
#